data_AF-A0A9E2IIY1-F1
#
_entry.id   AF-A0A9E2IIY1-F1
#
_cell.length_a   1.000
_cell.length_b   1.000
_cell.length_c   1.000
_cell.angle_alpha   90.00
_cell.angle_beta   90.00
_cell.angle_gamma   90.00
#
_symmetry.space_group_name_H-M   'P 1'
#
loop_
_entity.id
_entity.type
_entity.pdbx_description
1 polymer ?
#
loop_
_entity_poly.entity_id
_entity_poly.type
_entity_poly.pdbx_seq_one_letter_code
_entity_poly.pdbx_strand_id
1 'polypeptide(L)'
;MNQLKQLLPFVFPATAIILVVILAVRWYGLRSDQLGKISEFAEGVEIEDLTSIERNTVLNGVKDVQTLDLEGEDETTLGEVRYEFAENKVKFSVTASLPKTDTAQYQVWLKEVGGRAVRKAFTLEMSKGGYTGSAAISDETLPFEVVVSKEMVDDDLMEQVLLRGVLEKTE
;
A
#
# COMPACT_ATOMS: atom_id res chain seq x y z
N MET A 1 -55.05 -10.59 26.65
CA MET A 1 -54.44 -9.37 26.08
C MET A 1 -52.99 -9.67 25.75
N ASN A 2 -52.62 -9.53 24.48
CA ASN A 2 -51.41 -10.12 23.90
C ASN A 2 -50.13 -9.52 24.50
N GLN A 3 -49.35 -10.35 25.20
CA GLN A 3 -48.02 -10.08 25.75
C GLN A 3 -47.06 -9.41 24.73
N LEU A 4 -47.30 -9.60 23.41
CA LEU A 4 -46.58 -8.94 22.33
C LEU A 4 -46.64 -7.39 22.34
N LYS A 5 -47.76 -6.80 22.79
CA LYS A 5 -47.93 -5.34 22.76
C LYS A 5 -47.14 -4.61 23.86
N GLN A 6 -46.69 -5.34 24.89
CA GLN A 6 -45.96 -4.78 26.02
C GLN A 6 -44.44 -4.78 25.80
N LEU A 7 -43.94 -5.65 24.91
CA LEU A 7 -42.53 -5.75 24.51
C LEU A 7 -42.16 -4.80 23.35
N LEU A 8 -43.13 -4.39 22.55
CA LEU A 8 -42.96 -3.47 21.41
C LEU A 8 -42.13 -2.20 21.67
N PRO A 9 -42.29 -1.46 22.80
CA PRO A 9 -41.47 -0.27 23.07
C PRO A 9 -40.00 -0.59 23.40
N PHE A 10 -39.68 -1.85 23.74
CA PHE A 10 -38.31 -2.29 24.05
C PHE A 10 -37.59 -2.90 22.84
N VAL A 11 -38.31 -3.36 21.82
CA VAL A 11 -37.72 -3.93 20.60
C VAL A 11 -36.93 -2.89 19.83
N PHE A 12 -37.48 -1.68 19.64
CA PHE A 12 -36.82 -0.60 18.90
C PHE A 12 -35.45 -0.19 19.50
N PRO A 13 -35.35 0.16 20.81
CA PRO A 13 -34.07 0.47 21.42
C PRO A 13 -33.11 -0.73 21.44
N ALA A 14 -33.61 -1.95 21.63
CA ALA A 14 -32.77 -3.15 21.55
C ALA A 14 -32.17 -3.35 20.15
N THR A 15 -32.95 -3.15 19.09
CA THR A 15 -32.45 -3.25 17.70
C THR A 15 -31.42 -2.18 17.37
N ALA A 16 -31.57 -0.96 17.89
CA ALA A 16 -30.59 0.10 17.73
C ALA A 16 -29.26 -0.24 18.42
N ILE A 17 -29.30 -0.78 19.64
CA ILE A 17 -28.10 -1.22 20.36
C ILE A 17 -27.41 -2.37 19.61
N ILE A 18 -28.18 -3.35 19.12
CA ILE A 18 -27.64 -4.46 18.32
C ILE A 18 -26.96 -3.92 17.06
N LEU A 19 -27.56 -2.96 16.36
CA LEU A 19 -26.94 -2.33 15.18
C LEU A 19 -25.64 -1.60 15.54
N VAL A 20 -25.60 -0.86 16.65
CA VAL A 20 -24.38 -0.19 17.12
C VAL A 20 -23.29 -1.21 17.45
N VAL A 21 -23.63 -2.32 18.11
CA VAL A 21 -22.66 -3.39 18.40
C VAL A 21 -22.18 -4.07 17.12
N ILE A 22 -23.06 -4.36 16.16
CA ILE A 22 -22.67 -4.94 14.87
C ILE A 22 -21.74 -3.98 14.11
N LEU A 23 -22.06 -2.68 14.10
CA LEU A 23 -21.22 -1.66 13.47
C LEU A 23 -19.88 -1.52 14.19
N ALA A 24 -19.87 -1.53 15.52
CA ALA A 24 -18.65 -1.48 16.31
C ALA A 24 -17.78 -2.71 16.05
N VAL A 25 -18.35 -3.92 16.07
CA VAL A 25 -17.64 -5.18 15.77
C VAL A 25 -17.15 -5.20 14.32
N ARG A 26 -17.96 -4.73 13.36
CA ARG A 26 -17.56 -4.63 11.96
C ARG A 26 -16.40 -3.64 11.77
N TRP A 27 -16.48 -2.48 12.40
CA TRP A 27 -15.43 -1.46 12.35
C TRP A 27 -14.15 -1.93 13.04
N TYR A 28 -14.26 -2.59 14.20
CA TYR A 28 -13.13 -3.18 14.90
C TYR A 28 -12.51 -4.33 14.10
N GLY A 29 -13.34 -5.16 13.46
CA GLY A 29 -12.92 -6.23 12.55
C GLY A 29 -12.10 -5.71 11.38
N LEU A 30 -12.61 -4.67 10.70
CA LEU A 30 -11.92 -4.01 9.58
C LEU A 30 -10.56 -3.41 10.00
N ARG A 31 -10.46 -2.82 11.20
CA ARG A 31 -9.17 -2.35 11.75
C ARG A 31 -8.27 -3.51 12.19
N SER A 32 -8.83 -4.54 12.81
CA SER A 32 -8.08 -5.68 13.33
C SER A 32 -7.56 -6.61 12.25
N ASP A 33 -8.22 -6.67 11.07
CA ASP A 33 -7.72 -7.40 9.90
C ASP A 33 -6.52 -6.68 9.24
N GLN A 34 -6.36 -5.37 9.47
CA GLN A 34 -5.17 -4.60 9.11
C GLN A 34 -4.07 -4.69 10.20
N LEU A 35 -4.46 -4.90 11.46
CA LEU A 35 -3.56 -5.09 12.61
C LEU A 35 -3.31 -6.58 12.92
N GLY A 36 -3.78 -7.49 12.07
CA GLY A 36 -3.83 -8.93 12.29
C GLY A 36 -2.47 -9.56 12.10
N LYS A 37 -1.71 -9.59 13.20
CA LYS A 37 -0.24 -9.75 13.30
C LYS A 37 0.46 -8.50 12.80
N ILE A 38 1.05 -7.78 13.74
CA ILE A 38 2.12 -6.85 13.38
C ILE A 38 3.22 -7.73 12.81
N SER A 39 3.25 -7.87 11.48
CA SER A 39 4.37 -8.49 10.78
C SER A 39 5.59 -7.64 11.15
N GLU A 40 6.75 -8.25 11.31
CA GLU A 40 8.03 -7.53 11.47
C GLU A 40 8.24 -6.53 10.32
N PHE A 41 7.57 -6.75 9.20
CA PHE A 41 7.42 -5.82 8.09
C PHE A 41 6.72 -4.47 8.43
N ALA A 42 5.76 -4.50 9.35
CA ALA A 42 4.96 -3.37 9.81
C ALA A 42 5.53 -2.70 11.08
N GLU A 43 6.18 -3.46 11.98
CA GLU A 43 6.87 -2.92 13.18
C GLU A 43 8.38 -2.86 12.97
N GLY A 44 8.98 -1.66 13.02
CA GLY A 44 10.44 -1.51 13.13
C GLY A 44 11.22 -1.33 11.83
N VAL A 45 10.60 -1.56 10.68
CA VAL A 45 11.18 -1.20 9.38
C VAL A 45 11.14 0.31 9.20
N GLU A 46 12.26 0.96 8.93
CA GLU A 46 12.31 2.39 8.60
C GLU A 46 12.37 2.54 7.08
N ILE A 47 11.41 3.28 6.52
CA ILE A 47 11.39 3.63 5.09
C ILE A 47 11.99 5.03 4.99
N GLU A 48 13.10 5.14 4.29
CA GLU A 48 13.83 6.39 4.14
C GLU A 48 13.62 6.95 2.74
N ASP A 49 13.32 8.24 2.65
CA ASP A 49 13.29 8.95 1.38
C ASP A 49 14.72 9.10 0.84
N LEU A 50 14.93 8.75 -0.44
CA LEU A 50 16.22 8.96 -1.08
C LEU A 50 16.52 10.45 -1.25
N THR A 51 17.78 10.82 -1.01
CA THR A 51 18.28 12.15 -1.37
C THR A 51 18.22 12.35 -2.89
N SER A 52 18.21 13.60 -3.35
CA SER A 52 18.14 13.91 -4.79
C SER A 52 19.28 13.27 -5.61
N ILE A 53 20.46 13.08 -5.00
CA ILE A 53 21.62 12.44 -5.66
C ILE A 53 21.40 10.93 -5.79
N GLU A 54 20.94 10.28 -4.73
CA GLU A 54 20.65 8.85 -4.72
C GLU A 54 19.48 8.52 -5.66
N ARG A 55 18.41 9.32 -5.60
CA ARG A 55 17.27 9.21 -6.52
C ARG A 55 17.72 9.29 -7.97
N ASN A 56 18.58 10.25 -8.33
CA ASN A 56 19.11 10.37 -9.68
C ASN A 56 19.99 9.18 -10.08
N THR A 57 20.66 8.53 -9.13
CA THR A 57 21.48 7.35 -9.39
C THR A 57 20.60 6.14 -9.68
N VAL A 58 19.51 5.93 -8.93
CA VAL A 58 18.57 4.83 -9.21
C VAL A 58 17.76 5.08 -10.48
N LEU A 59 17.35 6.33 -10.73
CA LEU A 59 16.57 6.70 -11.91
C LEU A 59 17.39 6.75 -13.20
N ASN A 60 18.61 7.29 -13.17
CA ASN A 60 19.40 7.61 -14.37
C ASN A 60 20.79 6.93 -14.40
N GLY A 61 21.11 6.08 -13.42
CA GLY A 61 22.46 5.55 -13.23
C GLY A 61 22.91 4.62 -14.36
N VAL A 62 24.23 4.65 -14.60
CA VAL A 62 25.00 3.74 -15.48
C VAL A 62 25.51 2.52 -14.70
N LYS A 63 25.01 2.33 -13.48
CA LYS A 63 25.38 1.26 -12.55
C LYS A 63 24.48 0.03 -12.81
N ASP A 64 24.82 -1.13 -12.27
CA ASP A 64 24.01 -2.36 -12.36
C ASP A 64 22.71 -2.21 -11.54
N VAL A 65 21.78 -1.41 -12.06
CA VAL A 65 20.42 -1.25 -11.54
C VAL A 65 19.56 -2.32 -12.21
N GLN A 66 18.83 -3.06 -11.39
CA GLN A 66 17.89 -4.06 -11.88
C GLN A 66 16.54 -3.41 -12.12
N THR A 67 15.83 -3.90 -13.13
CA THR A 67 14.48 -3.44 -13.46
C THR A 67 13.51 -4.60 -13.31
N LEU A 68 12.41 -4.35 -12.61
CA LEU A 68 11.26 -5.24 -12.48
C LEU A 68 10.06 -4.54 -13.10
N ASP A 69 9.47 -5.13 -14.14
CA ASP A 69 8.21 -4.63 -14.70
C ASP A 69 7.05 -4.94 -13.73
N LEU A 70 6.18 -3.97 -13.52
CA LEU A 70 4.98 -4.14 -12.74
C LEU A 70 3.83 -4.60 -13.64
N GLU A 71 3.09 -5.60 -13.17
CA GLU A 71 1.93 -6.14 -13.84
C GLU A 71 0.66 -5.38 -13.44
N GLY A 72 -0.16 -5.01 -14.42
CA GLY A 72 -1.47 -4.40 -14.25
C GLY A 72 -2.54 -5.11 -15.06
N GLU A 73 -3.81 -4.92 -14.70
CA GLU A 73 -4.95 -5.47 -15.45
C GLU A 73 -5.24 -4.70 -16.75
N ASP A 74 -4.87 -3.41 -16.80
CA ASP A 74 -5.10 -2.52 -17.92
C ASP A 74 -3.79 -2.26 -18.69
N GLU A 75 -3.79 -2.56 -19.99
CA GLU A 75 -2.65 -2.39 -20.90
C GLU A 75 -2.17 -0.93 -21.01
N THR A 76 -3.01 0.04 -20.60
CA THR A 76 -2.66 1.47 -20.60
C THR A 76 -1.95 1.92 -19.32
N THR A 77 -1.97 1.11 -18.27
CA THR A 77 -1.20 1.32 -17.04
C THR A 77 0.06 0.48 -17.08
N LEU A 78 1.21 1.17 -17.14
CA LEU A 78 2.52 0.55 -17.15
C LEU A 78 3.31 1.07 -15.96
N GLY A 79 4.14 0.22 -15.36
CA GLY A 79 5.12 0.68 -14.39
C GLY A 79 6.31 -0.23 -14.29
N GLU A 80 7.39 0.32 -13.77
CA GLU A 80 8.63 -0.38 -13.52
C GLU A 80 9.17 -0.01 -12.13
N VAL A 81 9.84 -0.95 -11.50
CA VAL A 81 10.64 -0.75 -10.30
C VAL A 81 12.09 -0.88 -10.69
N ARG A 82 12.85 0.19 -10.53
CA ARG A 82 14.31 0.18 -10.63
C ARG A 82 14.90 0.05 -9.25
N TYR A 83 15.80 -0.88 -9.03
CA TYR A 83 16.36 -1.12 -7.70
C TYR A 83 17.84 -1.50 -7.72
N GLU A 84 18.54 -1.16 -6.64
CA GLU A 84 19.90 -1.63 -6.34
C GLU A 84 19.99 -2.08 -4.88
N PHE A 85 20.86 -3.05 -4.61
CA PHE A 85 21.25 -3.45 -3.26
C PHE A 85 22.53 -2.70 -2.87
N ALA A 86 22.46 -1.93 -1.78
CA ALA A 86 23.60 -1.19 -1.26
C ALA A 86 23.49 -1.03 0.27
N GLU A 87 24.58 -1.28 0.99
CA GLU A 87 24.68 -1.00 2.43
C GLU A 87 23.57 -1.68 3.28
N ASN A 88 23.27 -2.95 2.98
CA ASN A 88 22.18 -3.74 3.61
C ASN A 88 20.78 -3.12 3.43
N LYS A 89 20.60 -2.30 2.40
CA LYS A 89 19.32 -1.75 1.99
C LYS A 89 19.06 -2.07 0.53
N VAL A 90 17.80 -2.21 0.18
CA VAL A 90 17.32 -2.10 -1.18
C VAL A 90 16.87 -0.66 -1.41
N LYS A 91 17.58 0.04 -2.30
CA LYS A 91 17.18 1.37 -2.79
C LYS A 91 16.38 1.16 -4.05
N PHE A 92 15.15 1.64 -4.10
CA PHE A 92 14.28 1.43 -5.24
C PHE A 92 13.54 2.71 -5.63
N SER A 93 13.20 2.78 -6.91
CA SER A 93 12.39 3.82 -7.52
C SER A 93 11.28 3.17 -8.31
N VAL A 94 10.07 3.68 -8.13
CA VAL A 94 8.90 3.29 -8.93
C VAL A 94 8.66 4.38 -9.95
N THR A 95 8.47 3.98 -11.20
CA THR A 95 8.01 4.87 -12.28
C THR A 95 6.77 4.24 -12.89
N ALA A 96 5.68 5.00 -13.02
CA ALA A 96 4.43 4.52 -13.57
C ALA A 96 3.80 5.53 -14.54
N SER A 97 3.34 5.02 -15.68
CA SER A 97 2.48 5.73 -16.62
C SER A 97 1.03 5.44 -16.24
N LEU A 98 0.40 6.37 -15.53
CA LEU A 98 -0.97 6.26 -15.02
C LEU A 98 -1.81 7.43 -15.54
N PRO A 99 -3.15 7.27 -15.65
CA PRO A 99 -4.03 8.36 -16.04
C PRO A 99 -3.89 9.59 -15.14
N LYS A 100 -3.94 10.79 -15.73
CA LYS A 100 -3.96 12.02 -14.95
C LYS A 100 -5.26 12.10 -14.14
N THR A 101 -5.15 12.52 -12.89
CA THR A 101 -6.30 12.70 -11.99
C THR A 101 -6.12 14.01 -11.24
N ASP A 102 -7.23 14.75 -11.06
CA ASP A 102 -7.21 16.05 -10.37
C ASP A 102 -7.57 15.93 -8.88
N THR A 103 -8.12 14.78 -8.46
CA THR A 103 -8.67 14.57 -7.12
C THR A 103 -8.11 13.37 -6.38
N ALA A 104 -7.31 12.53 -7.05
CA ALA A 104 -6.73 11.33 -6.46
C ALA A 104 -5.20 11.43 -6.43
N GLN A 105 -4.61 10.65 -5.55
CA GLN A 105 -3.15 10.48 -5.49
C GLN A 105 -2.80 9.03 -5.79
N TYR A 106 -1.63 8.83 -6.38
CA TYR A 106 -1.08 7.49 -6.54
C TYR A 106 -0.08 7.23 -5.44
N GLN A 107 -0.12 6.05 -4.86
CA GLN A 107 0.73 5.67 -3.74
C GLN A 107 1.38 4.33 -4.00
N VAL A 108 2.57 4.17 -3.44
CA VAL A 108 3.30 2.92 -3.44
C VAL A 108 3.18 2.31 -2.05
N TRP A 109 2.75 1.05 -2.02
CA TRP A 109 2.66 0.22 -0.85
C TRP A 109 3.65 -0.93 -1.00
N LEU A 110 4.25 -1.31 0.11
CA LEU A 110 4.96 -2.58 0.22
C LEU A 110 4.04 -3.56 0.94
N LYS A 111 3.92 -4.76 0.40
CA LYS A 111 3.02 -5.81 0.90
C LYS A 111 3.80 -7.10 1.11
N GLU A 112 3.53 -7.77 2.22
CA GLU A 112 4.09 -9.09 2.51
C GLU A 112 3.62 -10.11 1.46
N VAL A 113 4.56 -10.90 0.90
CA VAL A 113 4.24 -11.94 -0.09
C VAL A 113 3.41 -13.04 0.57
N GLY A 114 2.23 -13.34 -0.01
CA GLY A 114 1.28 -14.31 0.55
C GLY A 114 0.62 -13.88 1.86
N GLY A 115 1.00 -12.72 2.41
CA GLY A 115 0.47 -12.14 3.63
C GLY A 115 -0.58 -11.07 3.39
N ARG A 116 -0.99 -10.44 4.49
CA ARG A 116 -1.93 -9.31 4.50
C ARG A 116 -1.29 -8.01 5.01
N ALA A 117 -0.09 -8.09 5.57
CA ALA A 117 0.61 -6.91 6.04
C ALA A 117 0.95 -6.00 4.86
N VAL A 118 0.61 -4.72 5.01
CA VAL A 118 0.86 -3.67 4.03
C VAL A 118 1.41 -2.45 4.73
N ARG A 119 2.27 -1.70 4.04
CA ARG A 119 2.85 -0.47 4.52
C ARG A 119 3.01 0.54 3.40
N LYS A 120 2.56 1.78 3.61
CA LYS A 120 2.77 2.89 2.68
C LYS A 120 4.27 3.20 2.63
N ALA A 121 4.84 3.19 1.42
CA ALA A 121 6.22 3.59 1.19
C ALA A 121 6.29 5.09 0.94
N PHE A 122 5.59 5.56 -0.09
CA PHE A 122 5.58 6.96 -0.50
C PHE A 122 4.43 7.24 -1.47
N THR A 123 4.07 8.51 -1.60
CA THR A 123 3.17 9.00 -2.65
C THR A 123 3.97 9.26 -3.93
N LEU A 124 3.44 8.88 -5.09
CA LEU A 124 4.05 9.17 -6.37
C LEU A 124 3.81 10.62 -6.77
N GLU A 125 4.86 11.28 -7.25
CA GLU A 125 4.82 12.64 -7.76
C GLU A 125 4.84 12.64 -9.29
N MET A 126 4.04 13.51 -9.90
CA MET A 126 4.04 13.67 -11.36
C MET A 126 5.37 14.30 -11.83
N SER A 127 6.07 13.61 -12.73
CA SER A 127 7.30 14.06 -13.39
C SER A 127 7.18 13.99 -14.92
N LYS A 128 8.25 14.37 -15.65
CA LYS A 128 8.28 14.27 -17.12
C LYS A 128 8.14 12.84 -17.64
N GLY A 129 8.55 11.84 -16.85
CA GLY A 129 8.51 10.41 -17.19
C GLY A 129 7.27 9.69 -16.69
N GLY A 130 6.26 10.41 -16.19
CA GLY A 130 5.12 9.84 -15.48
C GLY A 130 5.23 10.02 -13.97
N TYR A 131 4.45 9.26 -13.23
CA TYR A 131 4.43 9.29 -11.77
C TYR A 131 5.65 8.55 -11.22
N THR A 132 6.40 9.20 -10.33
CA THR A 132 7.64 8.64 -9.79
C THR A 132 7.78 8.87 -8.30
N GLY A 133 8.47 7.96 -7.63
CA GLY A 133 8.84 8.07 -6.24
C GLY A 133 9.92 7.04 -5.90
N SER A 134 10.59 7.22 -4.78
CA SER A 134 11.76 6.40 -4.44
C SER A 134 11.94 6.29 -2.94
N ALA A 135 12.39 5.13 -2.47
CA ALA A 135 12.74 4.92 -1.07
C ALA A 135 13.89 3.92 -0.90
N ALA A 136 14.42 3.87 0.31
CA ALA A 136 15.30 2.82 0.79
C ALA A 136 14.64 2.07 1.95
N ILE A 137 14.84 0.76 1.97
CA ILE A 137 14.35 -0.14 3.02
C ILE A 137 15.41 -1.23 3.25
N SER A 138 15.48 -1.79 4.47
CA SER A 138 16.41 -2.89 4.79
C SER A 138 16.24 -4.06 3.81
N ASP A 139 17.33 -4.67 3.35
CA ASP A 139 17.25 -5.84 2.47
C ASP A 139 16.77 -7.12 3.21
N GLU A 140 16.71 -7.07 4.54
CA GLU A 140 16.11 -8.11 5.39
C GLU A 140 14.58 -8.18 5.24
N THR A 141 13.93 -7.15 4.68
CA THR A 141 12.48 -7.15 4.48
C THR A 141 12.05 -7.90 3.22
N LEU A 142 12.99 -8.45 2.46
CA LEU A 142 12.71 -9.19 1.24
C LEU A 142 12.28 -10.65 1.56
N PRO A 143 11.40 -11.24 0.74
CA PRO A 143 10.74 -10.64 -0.43
C PRO A 143 9.50 -9.81 -0.06
N PHE A 144 9.18 -8.81 -0.88
CA PHE A 144 7.93 -8.04 -0.75
C PHE A 144 7.30 -7.71 -2.11
N GLU A 145 5.99 -7.55 -2.12
CA GLU A 145 5.19 -7.08 -3.26
C GLU A 145 5.15 -5.54 -3.24
N VAL A 146 5.62 -4.90 -4.31
CA VAL A 146 5.41 -3.48 -4.59
C VAL A 146 4.05 -3.32 -5.24
N VAL A 147 3.19 -2.52 -4.63
CA VAL A 147 1.82 -2.28 -5.09
C VAL A 147 1.62 -0.81 -5.35
N VAL A 148 1.19 -0.44 -6.56
CA VAL A 148 0.76 0.93 -6.88
C VAL A 148 -0.75 0.98 -6.79
N SER A 149 -1.26 1.87 -5.95
CA SER A 149 -2.70 2.11 -5.80
C SER A 149 -3.09 3.54 -6.14
N LYS A 150 -4.36 3.72 -6.45
CA LYS A 150 -5.03 5.02 -6.53
C LYS A 150 -5.84 5.23 -5.26
N GLU A 151 -5.59 6.34 -4.58
CA GLU A 151 -6.32 6.74 -3.38
C GLU A 151 -7.17 7.99 -3.70
N MET A 152 -8.47 7.93 -3.38
CA MET A 152 -9.43 9.01 -3.58
C MET A 152 -9.60 9.87 -2.33
N VAL A 153 -9.32 9.32 -1.15
CA VAL A 153 -9.39 10.00 0.15
C VAL A 153 -8.12 9.70 0.93
N ASP A 154 -7.40 10.73 1.38
CA ASP A 154 -6.18 10.58 2.20
C ASP A 154 -6.56 10.05 3.60
N ASP A 155 -6.66 8.73 3.73
CA ASP A 155 -7.00 8.01 4.95
C ASP A 155 -6.04 6.85 5.28
N ASP A 156 -4.92 6.78 4.55
CA ASP A 156 -3.89 5.75 4.66
C ASP A 156 -4.45 4.33 4.44
N LEU A 157 -5.46 4.20 3.57
CA LEU A 157 -5.99 2.93 3.14
C LEU A 157 -5.59 2.63 1.69
N MET A 158 -5.11 1.42 1.47
CA MET A 158 -4.91 0.91 0.12
C MET A 158 -6.28 0.64 -0.52
N GLU A 159 -6.72 1.55 -1.39
CA GLU A 159 -7.98 1.47 -2.13
C GLU A 159 -7.84 0.63 -3.42
N GLN A 160 -7.74 1.29 -4.59
CA GLN A 160 -7.74 0.63 -5.89
C GLN A 160 -6.32 0.28 -6.32
N VAL A 161 -5.99 -1.01 -6.34
CA VAL A 161 -4.70 -1.49 -6.84
C VAL A 161 -4.67 -1.44 -8.37
N LEU A 162 -3.59 -0.90 -8.93
CA LEU A 162 -3.38 -0.75 -10.36
C LEU A 162 -2.23 -1.60 -10.89
N LEU A 163 -1.12 -1.63 -10.15
CA LEU A 163 0.10 -2.32 -10.56
C LEU A 163 0.68 -3.12 -9.39
N ARG A 164 1.29 -4.26 -9.69
CA ARG A 164 1.92 -5.15 -8.71
C ARG A 164 3.20 -5.77 -9.27
N GLY A 165 4.18 -5.99 -8.41
CA GLY A 165 5.36 -6.77 -8.76
C GLY A 165 6.07 -7.23 -7.50
N VAL A 166 6.72 -8.40 -7.55
CA VAL A 166 7.43 -8.95 -6.39
C VAL A 166 8.91 -8.65 -6.54
N LEU A 167 9.47 -7.96 -5.54
CA LEU A 167 10.90 -7.74 -5.44
C LEU A 167 11.49 -8.84 -4.54
N GLU A 168 12.40 -9.61 -5.12
CA GLU A 168 13.10 -10.71 -4.46
C GLU A 168 14.61 -10.47 -4.49
N LYS A 169 15.35 -11.19 -3.65
CA LYS A 169 16.82 -11.12 -3.67
C LYS A 169 17.32 -11.90 -4.88
N THR A 170 17.95 -11.21 -5.83
CA THR A 170 18.61 -11.86 -6.97
C THR A 170 19.89 -12.53 -6.46
N GLU A 171 20.00 -13.85 -6.64
CA GLU A 171 21.23 -14.63 -6.38
C GLU A 171 22.34 -14.36 -7.40
#